data_AF-A0A2V1DTF9-F1
#
_entry.id   AF-A0A2V1DTF9-F1
#
_cell.length_a   1.000
_cell.length_b   1.000
_cell.length_c   1.000
_cell.angle_alpha   90.00
_cell.angle_beta   90.00
_cell.angle_gamma   90.00
#
_symmetry.space_group_name_H-M   'P 1'
#
loop_
_entity.id
_entity.type
_entity.pdbx_description
1 polymer ?
#
loop_
_entity_poly.entity_id
_entity_poly.type
_entity_poly.pdbx_seq_one_letter_code
_entity_poly.pdbx_strand_id
1 'polypeptide(L)'
;MELILFSTGVLAGTIRVRGILNPIMSLPELMVLAMLRDKSVFVDGGVQLYRNNGTTWLGFSKYIFEIDMSAPWDATTNFTEKRIGRFGNSAMNANPPNMARGALYRGPAEDRRLFTFGGSTFLANQSDPDWKPPESDKYSLWSYDTETMAWGQYDITSAVPRRPNWGAATEAISLGIGFFLNGQIDRGSSSVMYSMTEYINGTLTHETDNQIMYLGGMIIVDLDTAMARNVSTHTLGDPRVAGGLVHGLRFGKTKNGTLVTFGGMRSGNANNNTFDNGVLIDFNTVSLCDTFNEVDVIWFNQSTSGEAPPPRIDFCVLPGVKSAKDNSSHNVYIYGGYDPTKSIMYDDVYVLSLPSFTWTKVYSGENPKFGHTCHTAGKRQMMTVGGLLDASMYGVETTGQIPNLNTTKCDKWGGVALFDLSNLTWGSSFNPYGPEYQVPKKVVDAIGGSGDGNATMTEPVSGFAYAAISTMFHPPPPTSTSPPTSSPKNPPPPKASSNAYIAGAVVGAVAGTVTIVGLIAWILHRRRRVVPLPSYEMPGESAQQKKDMKHQSQELPVEKPLVELPENHRRAELPG
;
A
#
# COMPACT_ATOMS: atom_id res chain seq x y z
N MET A 1 17.96 35.07 1.28
CA MET A 1 19.23 34.92 0.56
C MET A 1 18.94 34.02 -0.62
N GLU A 2 19.12 34.50 -1.84
CA GLU A 2 18.67 33.82 -3.05
C GLU A 2 19.55 32.62 -3.40
N LEU A 3 18.95 31.60 -4.02
CA LEU A 3 19.66 30.74 -4.96
C LEU A 3 18.69 30.34 -6.09
N ILE A 4 18.66 31.17 -7.14
CA ILE A 4 18.01 30.82 -8.41
C ILE A 4 19.01 29.98 -9.20
N LEU A 5 18.61 28.78 -9.61
CA LEU A 5 19.36 27.92 -10.53
C LEU A 5 18.41 27.32 -11.56
N PHE A 6 18.23 28.03 -12.67
CA PHE A 6 17.84 27.40 -13.92
C PHE A 6 19.08 26.74 -14.53
N SER A 7 19.03 25.41 -14.70
CA SER A 7 20.00 24.66 -15.49
C SER A 7 19.28 23.57 -16.25
N THR A 8 19.41 23.59 -17.58
CA THR A 8 18.90 22.54 -18.46
C THR A 8 19.78 21.30 -18.36
N GLY A 9 19.33 20.30 -17.59
CA GLY A 9 20.02 19.01 -17.49
C GLY A 9 19.34 18.10 -16.48
N VAL A 10 18.74 17.00 -16.95
CA VAL A 10 18.09 16.01 -16.08
C VAL A 10 19.16 15.26 -15.29
N LEU A 11 19.18 15.47 -13.97
CA LEU A 11 19.95 14.69 -13.00
C LEU A 11 19.06 14.46 -11.78
N ALA A 12 18.58 13.22 -11.64
CA ALA A 12 17.80 12.77 -10.48
C ALA A 12 18.70 12.70 -9.24
N GLY A 13 18.83 13.82 -8.52
CA GLY A 13 19.65 13.94 -7.32
C GLY A 13 18.88 13.55 -6.05
N THR A 14 19.40 12.62 -5.26
CA THR A 14 18.92 12.37 -3.90
C THR A 14 19.41 13.48 -2.95
N ILE A 15 18.50 14.22 -2.33
CA ILE A 15 18.85 15.22 -1.31
C ILE A 15 18.65 14.61 0.08
N ARG A 16 19.73 14.48 0.85
CA ARG A 16 19.67 14.22 2.31
C ARG A 16 19.63 15.55 3.04
N VAL A 17 18.47 15.91 3.60
CA VAL A 17 18.33 17.11 4.43
C VAL A 17 18.73 16.77 5.87
N ARG A 18 19.92 17.20 6.31
CA ARG A 18 20.27 17.24 7.74
C ARG A 18 19.86 18.60 8.30
N GLY A 19 18.90 18.62 9.20
CA GLY A 19 18.52 19.83 9.92
C GLY A 19 17.83 19.51 11.24
N ILE A 20 18.32 20.11 12.33
CA ILE A 20 17.50 20.30 13.54
C ILE A 20 16.26 21.06 13.09
N LEU A 21 15.07 20.61 13.51
CA LEU A 21 13.76 21.09 13.07
C LEU A 21 13.68 22.63 13.01
N ASN A 22 13.85 23.18 11.82
CA ASN A 22 13.46 24.56 11.53
C ASN A 22 11.92 24.57 11.54
N PRO A 23 11.25 25.50 12.26
CA PRO A 23 9.79 25.50 12.43
C PRO A 23 8.99 25.79 11.13
N ILE A 24 9.68 25.83 9.99
CA ILE A 24 9.14 26.08 8.64
C ILE A 24 8.75 24.76 7.92
N MET A 25 9.31 23.61 8.32
CA MET A 25 9.02 22.31 7.69
C MET A 25 8.88 21.18 8.73
N SER A 26 7.72 21.13 9.39
CA SER A 26 7.15 19.83 9.79
C SER A 26 6.56 19.14 8.55
N LEU A 27 6.18 17.86 8.65
CA LEU A 27 5.38 17.14 7.66
C LEU A 27 3.90 17.06 8.11
N PRO A 28 3.12 18.16 8.07
CA PRO A 28 1.65 18.08 8.12
C PRO A 28 1.15 17.55 6.77
N GLU A 29 1.29 16.24 6.58
CA GLU A 29 0.77 15.54 5.42
C GLU A 29 -0.68 15.11 5.67
N LEU A 30 -1.58 15.68 4.89
CA LEU A 30 -2.98 15.31 4.77
C LEU A 30 -3.06 14.00 3.98
N MET A 31 -3.59 12.94 4.58
CA MET A 31 -3.93 11.65 3.96
C MET A 31 -2.90 11.06 2.99
N VAL A 32 -1.82 10.52 3.58
CA VAL A 32 -0.74 9.85 2.85
C VAL A 32 -0.98 8.35 2.66
N LEU A 33 -0.39 7.80 1.60
CA LEU A 33 -0.18 6.36 1.47
C LEU A 33 1.21 6.05 1.97
N ALA A 34 1.36 5.12 2.90
CA ALA A 34 2.67 4.68 3.35
C ALA A 34 2.72 3.17 3.50
N MET A 35 3.93 2.60 3.46
CA MET A 35 4.15 1.16 3.53
C MET A 35 5.55 0.84 4.08
N LEU A 36 5.62 -0.12 4.99
CA LEU A 36 6.89 -0.71 5.45
C LEU A 36 7.44 -1.69 4.41
N ARG A 37 8.64 -1.39 3.91
CA ARG A 37 9.41 -2.27 3.04
C ARG A 37 10.81 -2.50 3.59
N ASP A 38 11.15 -3.76 3.84
CA ASP A 38 12.45 -4.20 4.35
C ASP A 38 12.88 -3.49 5.64
N LYS A 39 13.68 -2.43 5.52
CA LYS A 39 14.14 -1.57 6.62
C LYS A 39 13.81 -0.10 6.38
N SER A 40 12.84 0.22 5.54
CA SER A 40 12.39 1.59 5.26
C SER A 40 10.87 1.67 5.28
N VAL A 41 10.31 2.78 5.75
CA VAL A 41 8.89 3.11 5.47
C VAL A 41 8.87 4.13 4.35
N PHE A 42 8.20 3.77 3.25
CA PHE A 42 7.98 4.68 2.12
C PHE A 42 6.65 5.39 2.30
N VAL A 43 6.59 6.66 1.87
CA VAL A 43 5.39 7.51 1.89
C VAL A 43 5.21 8.12 0.50
N ASP A 44 4.03 7.98 -0.10
CA ASP A 44 3.65 8.52 -1.41
C ASP A 44 2.27 9.20 -1.36
N GLY A 45 2.05 10.14 -2.28
CA GLY A 45 0.74 10.78 -2.49
C GLY A 45 0.35 11.76 -1.38
N GLY A 46 -0.95 11.91 -1.19
CA GLY A 46 -1.54 12.86 -0.24
C GLY A 46 -1.37 14.34 -0.62
N VAL A 47 -1.69 15.20 0.34
CA VAL A 47 -1.62 16.66 0.24
C VAL A 47 -0.75 17.19 1.39
N GLN A 48 -0.05 18.30 1.19
CA GLN A 48 0.85 18.90 2.16
C GLN A 48 0.48 20.37 2.40
N LEU A 49 0.60 20.80 3.65
CA LEU A 49 0.48 22.20 4.03
C LEU A 49 1.85 22.89 3.98
N TYR A 50 2.06 23.75 2.99
CA TYR A 50 3.28 24.51 2.80
C TYR A 50 3.19 25.89 3.46
N ARG A 51 4.30 26.38 4.02
CA ARG A 51 4.44 27.73 4.59
C ARG A 51 5.73 28.38 4.11
N ASN A 52 5.64 29.58 3.55
CA ASN A 52 6.79 30.38 3.11
C ASN A 52 6.48 31.87 3.24
N ASN A 53 7.34 32.64 3.92
CA ASN A 53 7.28 34.10 4.03
C ASN A 53 5.87 34.70 4.30
N GLY A 54 5.12 34.11 5.24
CA GLY A 54 3.78 34.57 5.62
C GLY A 54 2.63 34.05 4.74
N THR A 55 2.94 33.34 3.65
CA THR A 55 1.95 32.63 2.82
C THR A 55 1.85 31.18 3.27
N THR A 56 0.61 30.70 3.45
CA THR A 56 0.29 29.29 3.72
C THR A 56 -0.60 28.76 2.60
N TRP A 57 -0.27 27.61 2.01
CA TRP A 57 -1.09 26.98 0.96
C TRP A 57 -1.06 25.46 1.05
N LEU A 58 -2.05 24.82 0.43
CA LEU A 58 -2.09 23.37 0.24
C LEU A 58 -1.56 23.03 -1.16
N GLY A 59 -0.73 22.01 -1.27
CA GLY A 59 -0.30 21.45 -2.56
C GLY A 59 -0.09 19.96 -2.44
N PHE A 60 0.07 19.25 -3.55
CA PHE A 60 0.26 17.79 -3.49
C PHE A 60 1.72 17.41 -3.25
N SER A 61 1.94 16.23 -2.65
CA SER A 61 3.31 15.73 -2.47
C SER A 61 4.02 15.54 -3.81
N LYS A 62 5.14 16.26 -3.95
CA LYS A 62 6.08 16.17 -5.08
C LYS A 62 7.17 15.10 -4.87
N TYR A 63 7.14 14.41 -3.73
CA TYR A 63 8.17 13.46 -3.31
C TYR A 63 7.58 12.13 -2.86
N ILE A 64 8.36 11.07 -3.07
CA ILE A 64 8.28 9.86 -2.24
C ILE A 64 9.25 10.07 -1.08
N PHE A 65 8.78 9.92 0.15
CA PHE A 65 9.63 9.97 1.32
C PHE A 65 10.05 8.55 1.71
N GLU A 66 11.28 8.42 2.18
CA GLU A 66 11.82 7.17 2.72
C GLU A 66 12.35 7.42 4.14
N ILE A 67 11.73 6.77 5.12
CA ILE A 67 12.12 6.81 6.53
C ILE A 67 12.96 5.56 6.82
N ASP A 68 14.23 5.73 7.17
CA ASP A 68 15.15 4.63 7.48
C ASP A 68 14.82 4.02 8.87
N MET A 69 14.51 2.72 8.88
CA MET A 69 14.19 1.91 10.06
C MET A 69 15.32 0.89 10.36
N SER A 70 16.49 1.03 9.74
CA SER A 70 17.64 0.13 9.93
C SER A 70 18.46 0.41 11.19
N ALA A 71 18.36 1.63 11.73
CA ALA A 71 19.10 2.12 12.90
C ALA A 71 18.18 2.88 13.87
N PRO A 72 18.54 3.01 15.16
CA PRO A 72 17.78 3.80 16.13
C PRO A 72 17.80 5.30 15.79
N TRP A 73 16.68 5.98 16.01
CA TRP A 73 16.55 7.43 15.87
C TRP A 73 15.48 7.97 16.84
N ASP A 74 15.39 9.29 16.96
CA ASP A 74 14.37 9.99 17.74
C ASP A 74 13.75 11.14 16.94
N ALA A 75 12.42 11.11 16.84
CA ALA A 75 11.58 12.06 16.08
C ALA A 75 11.83 13.54 16.43
N THR A 76 12.31 13.83 17.65
CA THR A 76 12.49 15.20 18.14
C THR A 76 13.91 15.73 18.01
N THR A 77 14.91 14.88 17.72
CA THR A 77 16.33 15.28 17.75
C THR A 77 17.16 14.89 16.54
N ASN A 78 17.03 13.67 16.00
CA ASN A 78 17.92 13.16 14.96
C ASN A 78 17.23 12.32 13.87
N PHE A 79 15.90 12.37 13.79
CA PHE A 79 15.13 11.87 12.65
C PHE A 79 15.57 12.54 11.34
N THR A 80 15.51 11.80 10.23
CA THR A 80 15.81 12.30 8.89
C THR A 80 15.09 11.42 7.87
N GLU A 81 14.21 12.01 7.07
CA GLU A 81 13.63 11.38 5.89
C GLU A 81 14.47 11.66 4.63
N LYS A 82 14.63 10.67 3.76
CA LYS A 82 15.17 10.84 2.42
C LYS A 82 14.03 11.25 1.49
N ARG A 83 14.23 12.33 0.73
CA ARG A 83 13.25 12.86 -0.23
C ARG A 83 13.63 12.44 -1.64
N ILE A 84 12.76 11.70 -2.32
CA ILE A 84 12.98 11.17 -3.66
C ILE A 84 11.99 11.88 -4.60
N GLY A 85 12.50 12.48 -5.69
CA GLY A 85 11.64 13.18 -6.65
C GLY A 85 10.60 12.23 -7.25
N ARG A 86 9.31 12.53 -7.06
CA ARG A 86 8.22 11.64 -7.48
C ARG A 86 8.07 11.57 -9.00
N PHE A 87 8.45 12.63 -9.72
CA PHE A 87 8.29 12.76 -11.16
C PHE A 87 9.67 12.76 -11.84
N GLY A 88 10.15 11.57 -12.20
CA GLY A 88 11.44 11.38 -12.88
C GLY A 88 11.38 11.44 -14.41
N ASN A 89 10.19 11.26 -15.00
CA ASN A 89 9.99 11.22 -16.45
C ASN A 89 9.07 12.36 -16.91
N SER A 90 9.51 13.14 -17.90
CA SER A 90 8.77 14.26 -18.50
C SER A 90 7.81 13.84 -19.62
N ALA A 91 7.82 12.57 -20.04
CA ALA A 91 6.86 12.07 -21.01
C ALA A 91 5.42 12.10 -20.46
N MET A 92 4.47 12.50 -21.31
CA MET A 92 3.05 12.55 -20.95
C MET A 92 2.56 11.16 -20.54
N ASN A 93 1.80 11.10 -19.45
CA ASN A 93 1.25 9.87 -18.83
C ASN A 93 2.27 8.88 -18.22
N ALA A 94 3.56 9.24 -18.13
CA ALA A 94 4.59 8.36 -17.58
C ALA A 94 4.61 8.24 -16.03
N ASN A 95 3.80 9.04 -15.32
CA ASN A 95 3.75 9.07 -13.85
C ASN A 95 2.30 8.86 -13.38
N PRO A 96 2.06 8.32 -12.18
CA PRO A 96 0.73 8.35 -11.58
C PRO A 96 0.27 9.80 -11.35
N PRO A 97 -1.04 10.08 -11.43
CA PRO A 97 -1.59 11.35 -10.96
C PRO A 97 -1.36 11.49 -9.45
N ASN A 98 -1.64 12.67 -8.86
CA ASN A 98 -1.68 12.71 -7.41
C ASN A 98 -2.83 11.81 -6.89
N MET A 99 -2.54 11.06 -5.84
CA MET A 99 -3.44 10.10 -5.20
C MET A 99 -3.54 10.40 -3.72
N ALA A 100 -4.70 10.87 -3.28
CA ALA A 100 -5.17 10.70 -1.91
C ALA A 100 -6.04 9.43 -1.85
N ARG A 101 -6.13 8.77 -0.69
CA ARG A 101 -7.09 7.66 -0.44
C ARG A 101 -6.98 6.46 -1.41
N GLY A 102 -5.81 6.24 -2.01
CA GLY A 102 -5.48 5.00 -2.71
C GLY A 102 -4.98 3.91 -1.75
N ALA A 103 -4.13 3.03 -2.25
CA ALA A 103 -3.35 2.08 -1.47
C ALA A 103 -1.90 2.06 -1.95
N LEU A 104 -0.96 1.83 -1.04
CA LEU A 104 0.45 1.55 -1.36
C LEU A 104 0.78 0.15 -0.85
N TYR A 105 1.22 -0.72 -1.75
CA TYR A 105 1.65 -2.09 -1.47
C TYR A 105 3.17 -2.18 -1.58
N ARG A 106 3.74 -3.06 -0.75
CA ARG A 106 5.17 -3.34 -0.65
C ARG A 106 5.69 -4.01 -1.91
N GLY A 107 4.89 -4.92 -2.47
CA GLY A 107 5.32 -5.85 -3.50
C GLY A 107 6.08 -7.07 -2.93
N PRO A 108 6.37 -8.07 -3.78
CA PRO A 108 7.12 -9.27 -3.42
C PRO A 108 8.48 -8.96 -2.76
N ALA A 109 8.96 -9.86 -1.91
CA ALA A 109 10.20 -9.64 -1.15
C ALA A 109 11.44 -9.38 -2.05
N GLU A 110 11.55 -10.13 -3.14
CA GLU A 110 12.68 -10.09 -4.09
C GLU A 110 12.51 -9.06 -5.22
N ASP A 111 11.36 -8.38 -5.28
CA ASP A 111 11.08 -7.36 -6.31
C ASP A 111 11.17 -5.96 -5.72
N ARG A 112 12.15 -5.15 -6.16
CA ARG A 112 12.42 -3.78 -5.70
C ARG A 112 11.31 -2.74 -5.96
N ARG A 113 10.23 -3.12 -6.64
CA ARG A 113 9.07 -2.25 -6.93
C ARG A 113 8.12 -2.11 -5.73
N LEU A 114 7.70 -0.89 -5.44
CA LEU A 114 6.47 -0.60 -4.68
C LEU A 114 5.29 -0.52 -5.67
N PHE A 115 4.05 -0.69 -5.21
CA PHE A 115 2.86 -0.55 -6.08
C PHE A 115 1.84 0.41 -5.49
N THR A 116 1.37 1.39 -6.26
CA THR A 116 0.27 2.28 -5.86
C THR A 116 -0.99 1.95 -6.65
N PHE A 117 -2.13 1.87 -5.95
CA PHE A 117 -3.41 1.45 -6.50
C PHE A 117 -4.54 2.40 -6.13
N GLY A 118 -5.43 2.68 -7.09
CA GLY A 118 -6.61 3.53 -6.86
C GLY A 118 -6.24 4.95 -6.42
N GLY A 119 -7.19 5.63 -5.79
CA GLY A 119 -7.03 6.97 -5.24
C GLY A 119 -7.70 8.07 -6.06
N SER A 120 -7.79 9.24 -5.44
CA SER A 120 -8.45 10.43 -5.97
C SER A 120 -7.45 11.58 -6.10
N THR A 121 -7.60 12.38 -7.16
CA THR A 121 -6.76 13.55 -7.42
C THR A 121 -7.28 14.75 -6.65
N PHE A 122 -6.36 15.45 -5.96
CA PHE A 122 -6.66 16.55 -5.06
C PHE A 122 -7.43 17.69 -5.76
N LEU A 123 -8.59 18.09 -5.23
CA LEU A 123 -9.51 19.01 -5.91
C LEU A 123 -9.41 20.48 -5.47
N ALA A 124 -8.89 20.78 -4.27
CA ALA A 124 -9.05 22.12 -3.68
C ALA A 124 -8.08 23.18 -4.21
N ASN A 125 -6.82 22.82 -4.48
CA ASN A 125 -5.86 23.74 -5.11
C ASN A 125 -5.59 23.37 -6.57
N GLN A 126 -6.38 23.95 -7.47
CA GLN A 126 -6.23 23.83 -8.93
C GLN A 126 -5.23 24.85 -9.51
N SER A 127 -4.62 25.69 -8.67
CA SER A 127 -3.63 26.71 -9.09
C SER A 127 -2.18 26.24 -9.01
N ASP A 128 -1.93 25.02 -8.49
CA ASP A 128 -0.61 24.38 -8.55
C ASP A 128 -0.26 24.10 -10.03
N PRO A 129 0.89 24.55 -10.56
CA PRO A 129 1.22 24.42 -11.99
C PRO A 129 1.26 22.98 -12.52
N ASP A 130 1.46 21.99 -11.64
CA ASP A 130 1.47 20.57 -12.01
C ASP A 130 0.09 19.91 -11.80
N TRP A 131 -0.92 20.67 -11.33
CA TRP A 131 -2.27 20.15 -11.14
C TRP A 131 -2.94 19.82 -12.47
N LYS A 132 -3.70 18.72 -12.46
CA LYS A 132 -4.47 18.24 -13.60
C LYS A 132 -5.82 17.70 -13.13
N PRO A 133 -6.92 17.89 -13.88
CA PRO A 133 -8.15 17.16 -13.65
C PRO A 133 -7.93 15.65 -13.91
N PRO A 134 -8.82 14.76 -13.44
CA PRO A 134 -8.73 13.34 -13.80
C PRO A 134 -8.98 13.12 -15.29
N GLU A 135 -7.90 12.92 -16.05
CA GLU A 135 -7.95 12.78 -17.52
C GLU A 135 -8.52 11.42 -17.99
N SER A 136 -8.49 10.37 -17.15
CA SER A 136 -8.88 9.01 -17.55
C SER A 136 -9.18 8.10 -16.35
N ASP A 137 -10.20 7.27 -16.48
CA ASP A 137 -10.60 6.24 -15.50
C ASP A 137 -9.82 4.91 -15.68
N LYS A 138 -9.05 4.76 -16.77
CA LYS A 138 -8.45 3.47 -17.21
C LYS A 138 -7.35 2.94 -16.30
N TYR A 139 -6.44 3.81 -15.87
CA TYR A 139 -5.28 3.39 -15.11
C TYR A 139 -5.58 3.49 -13.62
N SER A 140 -5.37 2.37 -12.92
CA SER A 140 -5.58 2.25 -11.48
C SER A 140 -4.43 1.56 -10.76
N LEU A 141 -3.38 1.14 -11.46
CA LEU A 141 -2.21 0.46 -10.90
C LEU A 141 -0.91 0.98 -11.54
N TRP A 142 0.04 1.37 -10.69
CA TRP A 142 1.39 1.77 -11.06
C TRP A 142 2.40 1.12 -10.12
N SER A 143 3.64 0.97 -10.56
CA SER A 143 4.74 0.54 -9.71
C SER A 143 5.86 1.58 -9.67
N TYR A 144 6.48 1.80 -8.51
CA TYR A 144 7.68 2.62 -8.40
C TYR A 144 8.90 1.74 -8.16
N ASP A 145 9.85 1.75 -9.09
CA ASP A 145 11.14 1.09 -8.93
C ASP A 145 12.06 1.92 -8.03
N THR A 146 12.34 1.41 -6.83
CA THR A 146 13.08 2.16 -5.79
C THR A 146 14.56 2.40 -6.10
N GLU A 147 15.11 1.71 -7.11
CA GLU A 147 16.52 1.84 -7.53
C GLU A 147 16.65 2.70 -8.80
N THR A 148 15.86 2.43 -9.85
CA THR A 148 15.89 3.26 -11.07
C THR A 148 15.06 4.54 -10.96
N MET A 149 14.32 4.72 -9.86
CA MET A 149 13.44 5.87 -9.61
C MET A 149 12.38 6.08 -10.71
N ALA A 150 11.93 4.98 -11.32
CA ALA A 150 11.07 4.98 -12.49
C ALA A 150 9.68 4.41 -12.17
N TRP A 151 8.65 5.01 -12.77
CA TRP A 151 7.28 4.48 -12.71
C TRP A 151 7.02 3.49 -13.84
N GLY A 152 6.35 2.38 -13.51
CA GLY A 152 5.63 1.50 -14.43
C GLY A 152 4.13 1.75 -14.30
N GLN A 153 3.39 1.55 -15.39
CA GLN A 153 1.93 1.71 -15.47
C GLN A 153 1.32 0.42 -16.02
N TYR A 154 0.21 -0.04 -15.43
CA TYR A 154 -0.42 -1.31 -15.78
C TYR A 154 -1.89 -1.10 -16.15
N ASP A 155 -2.31 -1.68 -17.27
CA ASP A 155 -3.71 -1.71 -17.67
C ASP A 155 -4.40 -2.91 -16.99
N ILE A 156 -5.30 -2.59 -16.06
CA ILE A 156 -6.15 -3.54 -15.35
C ILE A 156 -7.64 -3.20 -15.53
N THR A 157 -7.98 -2.45 -16.60
CA THR A 157 -9.35 -1.94 -16.87
C THR A 157 -10.39 -3.06 -16.93
N SER A 158 -10.00 -4.28 -17.31
CA SER A 158 -10.86 -5.47 -17.34
C SER A 158 -11.40 -5.90 -15.96
N ALA A 159 -10.65 -5.63 -14.89
CA ALA A 159 -11.06 -5.88 -13.51
C ALA A 159 -11.50 -4.59 -12.79
N VAL A 160 -10.88 -3.46 -13.15
CA VAL A 160 -11.05 -2.15 -12.51
C VAL A 160 -11.42 -1.11 -13.56
N PRO A 161 -12.68 -1.11 -14.05
CA PRO A 161 -13.12 -0.24 -15.16
C PRO A 161 -13.28 1.23 -14.76
N ARG A 162 -13.25 1.53 -13.46
CA ARG A 162 -13.19 2.89 -12.89
C ARG A 162 -12.25 2.89 -11.71
N ARG A 163 -11.40 3.91 -11.60
CA ARG A 163 -10.43 4.07 -10.51
C ARG A 163 -11.13 4.24 -9.16
N PRO A 164 -11.03 3.26 -8.24
CA PRO A 164 -11.65 3.34 -6.93
C PRO A 164 -10.79 4.20 -6.00
N ASN A 165 -11.40 4.80 -4.98
CA ASN A 165 -10.69 5.41 -3.86
C ASN A 165 -11.39 5.08 -2.54
N TRP A 166 -10.70 5.34 -1.42
CA TRP A 166 -11.22 5.24 -0.05
C TRP A 166 -11.76 3.85 0.35
N GLY A 167 -11.38 2.80 -0.35
CA GLY A 167 -11.58 1.42 0.11
C GLY A 167 -10.58 1.04 1.20
N ALA A 168 -10.88 -0.03 1.93
CA ALA A 168 -9.95 -0.55 2.94
C ALA A 168 -8.88 -1.42 2.27
N ALA A 169 -7.60 -1.18 2.56
CA ALA A 169 -6.49 -1.84 1.86
C ALA A 169 -5.58 -2.64 2.81
N THR A 170 -5.06 -3.77 2.35
CA THR A 170 -4.07 -4.59 3.05
C THR A 170 -3.28 -5.44 2.05
N GLU A 171 -2.23 -6.12 2.51
CA GLU A 171 -1.37 -6.96 1.65
C GLU A 171 -1.03 -8.29 2.32
N ALA A 172 -1.15 -9.40 1.59
CA ALA A 172 -0.56 -10.68 1.97
C ALA A 172 0.84 -10.78 1.38
N ILE A 173 1.82 -10.17 2.05
CA ILE A 173 3.22 -10.05 1.58
C ILE A 173 3.81 -11.41 1.19
N SER A 174 3.53 -12.47 1.96
CA SER A 174 4.02 -13.83 1.68
C SER A 174 3.36 -14.52 0.48
N LEU A 175 2.34 -13.92 -0.11
CA LEU A 175 1.63 -14.40 -1.30
C LEU A 175 1.83 -13.48 -2.52
N GLY A 176 2.47 -12.31 -2.36
CA GLY A 176 2.58 -11.31 -3.43
C GLY A 176 1.24 -10.65 -3.79
N ILE A 177 0.27 -10.57 -2.86
CA ILE A 177 -1.10 -10.13 -3.16
C ILE A 177 -1.48 -8.85 -2.40
N GLY A 178 -1.88 -7.81 -3.13
CA GLY A 178 -2.54 -6.61 -2.61
C GLY A 178 -4.07 -6.75 -2.64
N PHE A 179 -4.74 -6.25 -1.60
CA PHE A 179 -6.21 -6.22 -1.49
C PHE A 179 -6.70 -4.78 -1.39
N PHE A 180 -7.78 -4.47 -2.12
CA PHE A 180 -8.54 -3.23 -1.99
C PHE A 180 -10.03 -3.56 -1.89
N LEU A 181 -10.60 -3.41 -0.70
CA LEU A 181 -11.98 -3.77 -0.40
C LEU A 181 -12.90 -2.57 -0.60
N ASN A 182 -13.89 -2.73 -1.49
CA ASN A 182 -14.92 -1.76 -1.81
C ASN A 182 -14.35 -0.37 -2.18
N GLY A 183 -14.65 0.66 -1.41
CA GLY A 183 -14.36 2.05 -1.73
C GLY A 183 -15.49 2.73 -2.50
N GLN A 184 -15.14 3.79 -3.23
CA GLN A 184 -16.05 4.64 -4.00
C GLN A 184 -15.38 5.16 -5.28
N ILE A 185 -16.16 5.86 -6.12
CA ILE A 185 -15.63 6.90 -7.00
C ILE A 185 -16.14 8.28 -6.56
N ASP A 186 -15.36 9.30 -6.89
CA ASP A 186 -15.70 10.72 -6.75
C ASP A 186 -15.13 11.53 -7.92
N ARG A 187 -15.28 12.86 -7.85
CA ARG A 187 -14.79 13.82 -8.84
C ARG A 187 -13.28 13.82 -9.05
N GLY A 188 -12.46 13.39 -8.10
CA GLY A 188 -11.02 13.33 -8.27
C GLY A 188 -10.55 11.96 -8.78
N SER A 189 -11.36 10.89 -8.62
CA SER A 189 -11.02 9.57 -9.15
C SER A 189 -11.59 9.29 -10.55
N SER A 190 -12.74 9.86 -10.92
CA SER A 190 -13.43 9.63 -12.21
C SER A 190 -13.68 10.90 -13.03
N SER A 191 -13.33 10.85 -14.31
CA SER A 191 -13.58 11.89 -15.32
C SER A 191 -15.08 12.14 -15.57
N VAL A 192 -15.92 11.11 -15.42
CA VAL A 192 -17.38 11.21 -15.55
C VAL A 192 -17.96 11.99 -14.38
N MET A 193 -17.49 11.75 -13.16
CA MET A 193 -17.94 12.50 -11.98
C MET A 193 -17.41 13.93 -12.01
N TYR A 194 -16.17 14.14 -12.44
CA TYR A 194 -15.56 15.47 -12.58
C TYR A 194 -16.32 16.40 -13.52
N SER A 195 -16.87 15.86 -14.61
CA SER A 195 -17.61 16.62 -15.64
C SER A 195 -19.14 16.62 -15.45
N MET A 196 -19.64 16.00 -14.37
CA MET A 196 -21.07 15.91 -14.09
C MET A 196 -21.65 17.28 -13.72
N THR A 197 -22.76 17.63 -14.35
CA THR A 197 -23.52 18.87 -14.11
C THR A 197 -25.02 18.59 -14.21
N GLU A 198 -25.84 19.31 -13.45
CA GLU A 198 -27.29 19.08 -13.40
C GLU A 198 -28.07 20.38 -13.65
N TYR A 199 -29.20 20.28 -14.36
CA TYR A 199 -30.12 21.40 -14.58
C TYR A 199 -31.25 21.41 -13.54
N ILE A 200 -31.11 22.25 -12.50
CA ILE A 200 -32.15 22.44 -11.48
C ILE A 200 -32.94 23.70 -11.82
N ASN A 201 -34.26 23.56 -12.00
CA ASN A 201 -35.18 24.62 -12.41
C ASN A 201 -34.72 25.41 -13.66
N GLY A 202 -34.08 24.72 -14.62
CA GLY A 202 -33.58 25.32 -15.86
C GLY A 202 -32.23 26.03 -15.75
N THR A 203 -31.63 26.09 -14.56
CA THR A 203 -30.28 26.63 -14.33
C THR A 203 -29.27 25.48 -14.30
N LEU A 204 -28.14 25.61 -15.01
CA LEU A 204 -27.01 24.69 -14.87
C LEU A 204 -26.38 24.87 -13.49
N THR A 205 -26.28 23.80 -12.71
CA THR A 205 -25.79 23.81 -11.33
C THR A 205 -24.65 22.82 -11.10
N HIS A 206 -23.93 23.10 -10.01
CA HIS A 206 -22.84 22.31 -9.44
C HIS A 206 -23.25 21.71 -8.09
N GLU A 207 -24.54 21.57 -7.80
CA GLU A 207 -25.02 21.05 -6.51
C GLU A 207 -24.66 19.57 -6.31
N THR A 208 -24.46 18.82 -7.41
CA THR A 208 -23.98 17.44 -7.39
C THR A 208 -22.46 17.30 -7.20
N ASP A 209 -21.72 18.40 -7.02
CA ASP A 209 -20.25 18.37 -6.96
C ASP A 209 -19.69 17.61 -5.73
N ASN A 210 -20.50 17.38 -4.69
CA ASN A 210 -20.11 16.58 -3.52
C ASN A 210 -20.56 15.10 -3.59
N GLN A 211 -21.16 14.66 -4.70
CA GLN A 211 -21.68 13.31 -4.83
C GLN A 211 -20.57 12.27 -5.03
N ILE A 212 -20.80 11.10 -4.44
CA ILE A 212 -19.95 9.92 -4.53
C ILE A 212 -20.78 8.71 -4.99
N MET A 213 -20.11 7.69 -5.51
CA MET A 213 -20.75 6.38 -5.74
C MET A 213 -19.92 5.27 -5.10
N TYR A 214 -20.51 4.59 -4.12
CA TYR A 214 -19.96 3.39 -3.47
C TYR A 214 -19.72 2.27 -4.49
N LEU A 215 -18.58 1.59 -4.38
CA LEU A 215 -18.19 0.48 -5.25
C LEU A 215 -18.22 -0.85 -4.50
N GLY A 216 -19.07 -1.77 -4.94
CA GLY A 216 -19.06 -3.16 -4.48
C GLY A 216 -17.88 -3.97 -5.06
N GLY A 217 -17.58 -5.08 -4.40
CA GLY A 217 -16.49 -5.98 -4.78
C GLY A 217 -15.18 -5.70 -4.05
N MET A 218 -14.24 -6.63 -4.18
CA MET A 218 -12.88 -6.51 -3.66
C MET A 218 -11.91 -6.73 -4.83
N ILE A 219 -11.00 -5.78 -5.04
CA ILE A 219 -9.93 -5.92 -6.01
C ILE A 219 -8.80 -6.70 -5.34
N ILE A 220 -8.38 -7.76 -6.01
CA ILE A 220 -7.23 -8.58 -5.63
C ILE A 220 -6.19 -8.40 -6.73
N VAL A 221 -5.06 -7.79 -6.37
CA VAL A 221 -3.95 -7.50 -7.28
C VAL A 221 -2.82 -8.50 -7.00
N ASP A 222 -2.43 -9.24 -8.02
CA ASP A 222 -1.21 -10.06 -8.03
C ASP A 222 -0.03 -9.12 -8.37
N LEU A 223 0.84 -8.91 -7.40
CA LEU A 223 1.91 -7.90 -7.45
C LEU A 223 3.18 -8.43 -8.16
N ASP A 224 3.33 -9.74 -8.31
CA ASP A 224 4.36 -10.34 -9.15
C ASP A 224 4.07 -10.07 -10.64
N THR A 225 2.85 -10.39 -11.09
CA THR A 225 2.41 -10.29 -12.49
C THR A 225 1.79 -8.93 -12.86
N ALA A 226 1.47 -8.10 -11.88
CA ALA A 226 0.71 -6.86 -12.01
C ALA A 226 -0.69 -7.04 -12.65
N MET A 227 -1.30 -8.21 -12.47
CA MET A 227 -2.68 -8.50 -12.89
C MET A 227 -3.66 -8.26 -11.74
N ALA A 228 -4.93 -8.02 -12.05
CA ALA A 228 -5.98 -7.85 -11.05
C ALA A 228 -7.23 -8.66 -11.40
N ARG A 229 -8.00 -9.02 -10.37
CA ARG A 229 -9.38 -9.52 -10.48
C ARG A 229 -10.28 -8.81 -9.49
N ASN A 230 -11.55 -8.64 -9.85
CA ASN A 230 -12.60 -8.14 -8.97
C ASN A 230 -13.45 -9.32 -8.51
N VAL A 231 -13.56 -9.54 -7.20
CA VAL A 231 -14.40 -10.59 -6.61
C VAL A 231 -15.62 -10.00 -5.90
N SER A 232 -16.72 -10.75 -5.90
CA SER A 232 -17.95 -10.31 -5.24
C SER A 232 -17.77 -10.16 -3.73
N THR A 233 -18.39 -9.12 -3.16
CA THR A 233 -18.52 -8.92 -1.70
C THR A 233 -19.97 -9.04 -1.25
N HIS A 234 -20.85 -9.70 -2.00
CA HIS A 234 -22.29 -9.77 -1.66
C HIS A 234 -22.55 -10.38 -0.27
N THR A 235 -21.74 -11.35 0.17
CA THR A 235 -21.79 -11.96 1.50
C THR A 235 -21.32 -11.02 2.63
N LEU A 236 -20.58 -9.96 2.31
CA LEU A 236 -20.14 -8.94 3.26
C LEU A 236 -21.25 -7.90 3.55
N GLY A 237 -22.25 -7.80 2.69
CA GLY A 237 -23.29 -6.78 2.71
C GLY A 237 -22.94 -5.54 1.89
N ASP A 238 -23.53 -4.40 2.26
CA ASP A 238 -23.38 -3.14 1.52
C ASP A 238 -21.91 -2.70 1.40
N PRO A 239 -21.52 -2.07 0.28
CA PRO A 239 -20.15 -1.60 0.11
C PRO A 239 -19.78 -0.52 1.12
N ARG A 240 -18.52 -0.55 1.57
CA ARG A 240 -17.99 0.37 2.59
C ARG A 240 -16.79 1.18 2.12
N VAL A 241 -16.61 2.36 2.70
CA VAL A 241 -15.42 3.22 2.58
C VAL A 241 -14.75 3.39 3.94
N ALA A 242 -13.46 3.76 3.91
CA ALA A 242 -12.70 4.31 5.02
C ALA A 242 -12.68 3.47 6.32
N GLY A 243 -12.89 2.17 6.18
CA GLY A 243 -12.84 1.18 7.26
C GLY A 243 -11.50 0.43 7.32
N GLY A 244 -11.42 -0.54 8.21
CA GLY A 244 -10.24 -1.37 8.41
C GLY A 244 -10.24 -2.63 7.55
N LEU A 245 -9.05 -3.04 7.10
CA LEU A 245 -8.79 -4.36 6.52
C LEU A 245 -7.40 -4.83 6.99
N VAL A 246 -7.31 -6.06 7.49
CA VAL A 246 -6.03 -6.67 7.91
C VAL A 246 -5.91 -8.11 7.44
N HIS A 247 -4.73 -8.50 6.99
CA HIS A 247 -4.38 -9.89 6.71
C HIS A 247 -3.71 -10.56 7.92
N GLY A 248 -4.27 -11.68 8.36
CA GLY A 248 -3.74 -12.53 9.42
C GLY A 248 -3.19 -13.83 8.85
N LEU A 249 -1.86 -13.93 8.71
CA LEU A 249 -1.19 -15.13 8.18
C LEU A 249 -1.22 -16.34 9.13
N ARG A 250 -1.39 -16.12 10.44
CA ARG A 250 -1.28 -17.17 11.47
C ARG A 250 -2.57 -17.92 11.79
N PHE A 251 -3.69 -17.56 11.17
CA PHE A 251 -4.99 -18.22 11.32
C PHE A 251 -5.75 -18.22 9.99
N GLY A 252 -6.55 -19.26 9.76
CA GLY A 252 -7.28 -19.56 8.53
C GLY A 252 -7.31 -21.07 8.27
N LYS A 253 -8.29 -21.55 7.50
CA LYS A 253 -8.40 -22.94 7.04
C LYS A 253 -7.16 -23.40 6.24
N THR A 254 -6.41 -22.45 5.66
CA THR A 254 -5.21 -22.70 4.86
C THR A 254 -4.06 -21.80 5.28
N LYS A 255 -2.84 -22.16 4.87
CA LYS A 255 -1.62 -21.34 5.04
C LYS A 255 -1.67 -19.95 4.39
N ASN A 256 -2.71 -19.65 3.60
CA ASN A 256 -2.88 -18.34 2.98
C ASN A 256 -3.33 -17.28 4.00
N GLY A 257 -3.81 -17.69 5.18
CA GLY A 257 -4.31 -16.78 6.22
C GLY A 257 -5.74 -16.30 5.98
N THR A 258 -6.17 -15.32 6.76
CA THR A 258 -7.54 -14.78 6.79
C THR A 258 -7.52 -13.26 6.68
N LEU A 259 -8.45 -12.68 5.91
CA LEU A 259 -8.77 -11.25 5.92
C LEU A 259 -9.80 -10.93 7.00
N VAL A 260 -9.63 -9.82 7.73
CA VAL A 260 -10.61 -9.32 8.70
C VAL A 260 -10.90 -7.84 8.41
N THR A 261 -12.19 -7.47 8.36
CA THR A 261 -12.65 -6.08 8.12
C THR A 261 -13.69 -5.62 9.15
N PHE A 262 -13.68 -4.32 9.45
CA PHE A 262 -14.48 -3.67 10.50
C PHE A 262 -14.54 -2.15 10.32
N GLY A 263 -15.56 -1.51 10.91
CA GLY A 263 -15.73 -0.06 10.88
C GLY A 263 -15.89 0.53 9.48
N GLY A 264 -15.69 1.85 9.37
CA GLY A 264 -15.89 2.60 8.13
C GLY A 264 -17.32 3.11 7.99
N MET A 265 -17.73 3.38 6.75
CA MET A 265 -19.03 3.96 6.41
C MET A 265 -19.63 3.29 5.18
N ARG A 266 -20.95 3.15 5.14
CA ARG A 266 -21.71 2.68 3.96
C ARG A 266 -22.76 3.70 3.54
N SER A 267 -23.35 3.50 2.38
CA SER A 267 -24.48 4.30 1.90
C SER A 267 -25.64 4.34 2.91
N GLY A 268 -26.14 5.55 3.21
CA GLY A 268 -27.42 5.73 3.92
C GLY A 268 -28.61 5.76 2.97
N ASN A 269 -28.39 6.18 1.72
CA ASN A 269 -29.37 6.18 0.63
C ASN A 269 -28.63 6.02 -0.70
N ALA A 270 -28.84 4.90 -1.40
CA ALA A 270 -28.13 4.59 -2.63
C ALA A 270 -28.26 5.67 -3.74
N ASN A 271 -29.34 6.45 -3.71
CA ASN A 271 -29.67 7.45 -4.75
C ASN A 271 -29.06 8.84 -4.52
N ASN A 272 -28.52 9.12 -3.33
CA ASN A 272 -27.90 10.41 -3.01
C ASN A 272 -26.85 10.20 -1.93
N ASN A 273 -25.62 9.88 -2.34
CA ASN A 273 -24.49 9.70 -1.43
C ASN A 273 -23.56 10.90 -1.52
N THR A 274 -23.22 11.46 -0.36
CA THR A 274 -22.16 12.46 -0.18
C THR A 274 -21.11 11.89 0.76
N PHE A 275 -20.03 12.62 0.97
CA PHE A 275 -18.98 12.22 1.91
C PHE A 275 -19.45 12.18 3.38
N ASP A 276 -20.52 12.91 3.75
CA ASP A 276 -20.97 13.13 5.13
C ASP A 276 -22.34 12.54 5.47
N ASN A 277 -23.13 12.06 4.49
CA ASN A 277 -24.48 11.53 4.71
C ASN A 277 -24.58 10.00 4.82
N GLY A 278 -23.45 9.30 4.85
CA GLY A 278 -23.38 7.84 5.01
C GLY A 278 -23.74 7.37 6.43
N VAL A 279 -23.96 6.06 6.55
CA VAL A 279 -24.17 5.39 7.85
C VAL A 279 -22.84 4.79 8.30
N LEU A 280 -22.31 5.29 9.42
CA LEU A 280 -21.13 4.71 10.06
C LEU A 280 -21.40 3.28 10.51
N ILE A 281 -20.44 2.40 10.23
CA ILE A 281 -20.47 0.99 10.61
C ILE A 281 -19.91 0.88 12.03
N ASP A 282 -20.66 0.24 12.92
CA ASP A 282 -20.20 -0.01 14.29
C ASP A 282 -19.13 -1.12 14.35
N PHE A 283 -18.51 -1.25 15.52
CA PHE A 283 -17.48 -2.25 15.77
C PHE A 283 -18.01 -3.48 16.51
N ASN A 284 -19.34 -3.62 16.68
CA ASN A 284 -19.99 -4.74 17.36
C ASN A 284 -19.96 -6.03 16.52
N THR A 285 -19.61 -5.93 15.25
CA THR A 285 -19.43 -7.05 14.32
C THR A 285 -18.19 -6.83 13.47
N VAL A 286 -17.42 -7.89 13.25
CA VAL A 286 -16.35 -7.94 12.24
C VAL A 286 -16.65 -9.01 11.19
N SER A 287 -16.08 -8.88 10.01
CA SER A 287 -16.27 -9.84 8.92
C SER A 287 -14.94 -10.52 8.55
N LEU A 288 -14.95 -11.84 8.35
CA LEU A 288 -13.77 -12.65 8.05
C LEU A 288 -13.90 -13.37 6.70
N CYS A 289 -12.79 -13.53 5.99
CA CYS A 289 -12.69 -14.27 4.73
C CYS A 289 -11.31 -14.93 4.58
N ASP A 290 -11.27 -16.26 4.47
CA ASP A 290 -10.07 -17.04 4.09
C ASP A 290 -10.21 -17.73 2.71
N THR A 291 -11.35 -17.53 2.04
CA THR A 291 -11.70 -18.05 0.71
C THR A 291 -11.32 -17.10 -0.43
N PHE A 292 -10.54 -16.04 -0.17
CA PHE A 292 -10.20 -15.02 -1.19
C PHE A 292 -9.43 -15.58 -2.40
N ASN A 293 -8.78 -16.74 -2.28
CA ASN A 293 -8.12 -17.48 -3.38
C ASN A 293 -9.01 -18.54 -4.05
N GLU A 294 -10.24 -18.74 -3.58
CA GLU A 294 -11.24 -19.62 -4.19
C GLU A 294 -12.06 -18.84 -5.24
N VAL A 295 -12.90 -19.54 -6.02
CA VAL A 295 -13.78 -18.92 -7.03
C VAL A 295 -14.89 -18.12 -6.34
N ASP A 296 -15.54 -18.75 -5.36
CA ASP A 296 -16.59 -18.14 -4.55
C ASP A 296 -15.99 -17.53 -3.28
N VAL A 297 -15.84 -16.21 -3.28
CA VAL A 297 -15.32 -15.47 -2.12
C VAL A 297 -16.45 -15.20 -1.13
N ILE A 298 -16.30 -15.75 0.08
CA ILE A 298 -17.33 -15.75 1.12
C ILE A 298 -16.80 -15.04 2.37
N TRP A 299 -17.56 -14.04 2.81
CA TRP A 299 -17.38 -13.35 4.08
C TRP A 299 -18.35 -13.88 5.13
N PHE A 300 -17.86 -14.08 6.36
CA PHE A 300 -18.66 -14.46 7.51
C PHE A 300 -18.61 -13.39 8.59
N ASN A 301 -19.76 -13.00 9.14
CA ASN A 301 -19.86 -12.02 10.21
C ASN A 301 -19.73 -12.68 11.59
N GLN A 302 -18.99 -12.05 12.50
CA GLN A 302 -18.83 -12.46 13.89
C GLN A 302 -19.08 -11.27 14.80
N SER A 303 -20.01 -11.43 15.75
CA SER A 303 -20.23 -10.44 16.80
C SER A 303 -19.05 -10.39 17.76
N THR A 304 -18.72 -9.19 18.22
CA THR A 304 -17.63 -8.91 19.16
C THR A 304 -18.15 -8.64 20.57
N SER A 305 -17.26 -8.68 21.55
CA SER A 305 -17.52 -8.30 22.94
C SER A 305 -16.50 -7.29 23.46
N GLY A 306 -16.64 -6.85 24.72
CA GLY A 306 -15.73 -5.89 25.36
C GLY A 306 -16.06 -4.43 25.06
N GLU A 307 -15.05 -3.57 25.09
CA GLU A 307 -15.21 -2.12 24.89
C GLU A 307 -15.02 -1.75 23.41
N ALA A 308 -16.07 -1.96 22.62
CA ALA A 308 -16.07 -1.65 21.19
C ALA A 308 -15.83 -0.14 20.92
N PRO A 309 -14.99 0.23 19.93
CA PRO A 309 -14.83 1.61 19.50
C PRO A 309 -16.14 2.27 19.06
N PRO A 310 -16.36 3.55 19.36
CA PRO A 310 -17.35 4.37 18.66
C PRO A 310 -17.20 4.28 17.13
N PRO A 311 -18.31 4.20 16.37
CA PRO A 311 -18.30 4.15 14.90
C PRO A 311 -17.50 5.32 14.30
N ARG A 312 -16.68 5.04 13.27
CA ARG A 312 -15.71 6.00 12.72
C ARG A 312 -15.16 5.56 11.36
N ILE A 313 -14.63 6.53 10.63
CA ILE A 313 -13.83 6.39 9.41
C ILE A 313 -12.39 6.86 9.64
N ASP A 314 -11.50 6.62 8.67
CA ASP A 314 -10.16 7.23 8.58
C ASP A 314 -9.26 7.07 9.82
N PHE A 315 -9.50 5.99 10.58
CA PHE A 315 -8.60 5.48 11.60
C PHE A 315 -7.50 4.66 10.93
N CYS A 316 -6.29 4.63 11.50
CA CYS A 316 -5.30 3.69 11.01
C CYS A 316 -5.58 2.28 11.53
N VAL A 317 -5.16 1.27 10.77
CA VAL A 317 -5.01 -0.11 11.25
C VAL A 317 -3.53 -0.46 11.18
N LEU A 318 -2.98 -1.11 12.20
CA LEU A 318 -1.62 -1.64 12.16
C LEU A 318 -1.56 -2.81 11.15
N PRO A 319 -0.68 -2.78 10.12
CA PRO A 319 -0.59 -3.85 9.14
C PRO A 319 -0.10 -5.16 9.77
N GLY A 320 -0.83 -6.24 9.45
CA GLY A 320 -0.63 -7.56 10.05
C GLY A 320 -1.11 -7.65 11.50
N VAL A 321 -1.10 -8.86 12.06
CA VAL A 321 -1.67 -9.13 13.39
C VAL A 321 -0.57 -9.49 14.40
N LYS A 322 -0.55 -8.82 15.57
CA LYS A 322 0.45 -9.07 16.61
C LYS A 322 0.04 -10.26 17.47
N SER A 323 0.71 -11.38 17.27
CA SER A 323 0.38 -12.65 17.92
C SER A 323 1.20 -12.86 19.19
N ALA A 324 0.60 -13.51 20.19
CA ALA A 324 1.36 -14.12 21.30
C ALA A 324 2.39 -15.13 20.78
N LYS A 325 3.40 -15.48 21.60
CA LYS A 325 4.50 -16.36 21.17
C LYS A 325 4.01 -17.77 20.82
N ASP A 326 2.96 -18.22 21.51
CA ASP A 326 2.31 -19.52 21.33
C ASP A 326 1.12 -19.48 20.34
N ASN A 327 0.79 -18.33 19.76
CA ASN A 327 -0.40 -18.08 18.95
C ASN A 327 -1.76 -18.28 19.65
N SER A 328 -1.81 -18.31 20.99
CA SER A 328 -3.09 -18.37 21.74
C SER A 328 -3.97 -17.12 21.57
N SER A 329 -3.38 -16.00 21.18
CA SER A 329 -4.10 -14.78 20.81
C SER A 329 -3.41 -14.04 19.66
N HIS A 330 -4.23 -13.37 18.85
CA HIS A 330 -3.82 -12.51 17.75
C HIS A 330 -4.49 -11.14 17.91
N ASN A 331 -3.69 -10.07 17.97
CA ASN A 331 -4.12 -8.73 18.36
C ASN A 331 -4.02 -7.75 17.19
N VAL A 332 -5.16 -7.20 16.77
CA VAL A 332 -5.27 -6.16 15.73
C VAL A 332 -5.40 -4.80 16.41
N TYR A 333 -4.53 -3.85 16.06
CA TYR A 333 -4.51 -2.51 16.66
C TYR A 333 -5.12 -1.48 15.70
N ILE A 334 -5.96 -0.59 16.23
CA ILE A 334 -6.46 0.59 15.53
C ILE A 334 -6.17 1.87 16.32
N TYR A 335 -6.02 3.00 15.64
CA TYR A 335 -5.79 4.30 16.29
C TYR A 335 -6.51 5.45 15.57
N GLY A 336 -7.09 6.35 16.37
CA GLY A 336 -7.67 7.62 15.92
C GLY A 336 -8.92 7.46 15.05
N GLY A 337 -9.07 8.35 14.06
CA GLY A 337 -10.20 8.39 13.14
C GLY A 337 -11.19 9.53 13.39
N TYR A 338 -12.30 9.53 12.65
CA TYR A 338 -13.27 10.62 12.57
C TYR A 338 -14.73 10.11 12.43
N ASP A 339 -15.68 10.80 13.06
CA ASP A 339 -17.12 10.73 12.79
C ASP A 339 -17.50 12.02 12.03
N PRO A 340 -17.68 11.98 10.69
CA PRO A 340 -18.06 13.14 9.88
C PRO A 340 -19.50 13.58 10.13
N THR A 341 -20.37 12.70 10.64
CA THR A 341 -21.78 13.00 10.89
C THR A 341 -21.98 13.88 12.13
N LYS A 342 -20.99 13.90 13.04
CA LYS A 342 -20.99 14.70 14.28
C LYS A 342 -19.76 15.59 14.45
N SER A 343 -18.84 15.58 13.48
CA SER A 343 -17.54 16.26 13.54
C SER A 343 -16.67 15.88 14.76
N ILE A 344 -16.70 14.62 15.18
CA ILE A 344 -15.92 14.11 16.33
C ILE A 344 -14.65 13.43 15.82
N MET A 345 -13.48 13.89 16.27
CA MET A 345 -12.20 13.23 16.02
C MET A 345 -11.74 12.44 17.26
N TYR A 346 -10.98 11.36 17.06
CA TYR A 346 -10.58 10.45 18.14
C TYR A 346 -9.04 10.44 18.39
N ASP A 347 -8.64 10.31 19.66
CA ASP A 347 -7.25 10.03 20.12
C ASP A 347 -7.27 8.82 21.08
N ASP A 348 -7.75 7.68 20.60
CA ASP A 348 -7.79 6.42 21.36
C ASP A 348 -7.24 5.26 20.53
N VAL A 349 -6.59 4.31 21.22
CA VAL A 349 -6.06 3.07 20.62
C VAL A 349 -6.88 1.91 21.18
N TYR A 350 -7.37 1.05 20.30
CA TYR A 350 -8.04 -0.19 20.68
C TYR A 350 -7.31 -1.40 20.11
N VAL A 351 -7.51 -2.54 20.79
CA VAL A 351 -7.07 -3.86 20.34
C VAL A 351 -8.30 -4.76 20.18
N LEU A 352 -8.46 -5.35 19.00
CA LEU A 352 -9.31 -6.53 18.80
C LEU A 352 -8.46 -7.78 19.00
N SER A 353 -8.83 -8.57 20.00
CA SER A 353 -8.20 -9.87 20.27
C SER A 353 -8.98 -10.98 19.56
N LEU A 354 -8.29 -11.83 18.83
CA LEU A 354 -8.81 -13.04 18.18
C LEU A 354 -8.12 -14.26 18.81
N PRO A 355 -8.79 -15.42 18.98
CA PRO A 355 -10.15 -15.77 18.55
C PRO A 355 -11.30 -15.36 19.50
N SER A 356 -11.06 -14.56 20.53
CA SER A 356 -12.11 -14.13 21.49
C SER A 356 -13.07 -13.05 20.95
N PHE A 357 -12.69 -12.37 19.86
CA PHE A 357 -13.40 -11.23 19.29
C PHE A 357 -13.71 -10.13 20.33
N THR A 358 -12.77 -9.91 21.24
CA THR A 358 -12.91 -8.94 22.33
C THR A 358 -12.16 -7.65 22.02
N TRP A 359 -12.88 -6.52 22.01
CA TRP A 359 -12.30 -5.19 21.94
C TRP A 359 -11.84 -4.72 23.32
N THR A 360 -10.64 -4.14 23.38
CA THR A 360 -10.06 -3.52 24.58
C THR A 360 -9.55 -2.13 24.24
N LYS A 361 -10.04 -1.08 24.92
CA LYS A 361 -9.45 0.27 24.87
C LYS A 361 -8.13 0.28 25.64
N VAL A 362 -7.02 0.41 24.92
CA VAL A 362 -5.69 0.37 25.52
C VAL A 362 -5.13 1.76 25.83
N TYR A 363 -5.51 2.80 25.06
CA TYR A 363 -5.06 4.18 25.25
C TYR A 363 -6.19 5.21 25.03
N SER A 364 -6.07 6.39 25.64
CA SER A 364 -6.85 7.59 25.35
C SER A 364 -5.99 8.84 25.58
N GLY A 365 -6.17 9.86 24.75
CA GLY A 365 -5.45 11.13 24.79
C GLY A 365 -6.29 12.32 24.33
N GLU A 366 -5.62 13.38 23.91
CA GLU A 366 -6.17 14.72 23.63
C GLU A 366 -5.64 15.34 22.32
N ASN A 367 -4.96 14.57 21.48
CA ASN A 367 -4.31 14.98 20.23
C ASN A 367 -4.90 14.21 19.04
N PRO A 368 -6.22 14.32 18.79
CA PRO A 368 -6.91 13.44 17.87
C PRO A 368 -6.47 13.63 16.43
N LYS A 369 -6.42 12.53 15.67
CA LYS A 369 -6.07 12.57 14.26
C LYS A 369 -6.78 11.51 13.42
N PHE A 370 -7.05 11.85 12.17
CA PHE A 370 -7.65 10.97 11.16
C PHE A 370 -6.90 11.07 9.84
N GLY A 371 -7.07 10.09 8.96
CA GLY A 371 -6.38 10.05 7.67
C GLY A 371 -4.86 9.89 7.80
N HIS A 372 -4.40 9.23 8.86
CA HIS A 372 -3.00 8.85 9.05
C HIS A 372 -2.85 7.36 8.81
N THR A 373 -1.63 6.93 8.49
CA THR A 373 -1.31 5.50 8.36
C THR A 373 -0.55 5.00 9.58
N CYS A 374 -0.57 3.68 9.79
CA CYS A 374 0.19 3.01 10.84
C CYS A 374 1.05 1.90 10.25
N HIS A 375 2.21 1.68 10.85
CA HIS A 375 3.23 0.73 10.38
C HIS A 375 3.82 -0.03 11.54
N THR A 376 4.22 -1.28 11.34
CA THR A 376 5.09 -1.96 12.30
C THR A 376 6.44 -1.27 12.30
N ALA A 377 6.93 -0.87 13.49
CA ALA A 377 8.26 -0.36 13.70
C ALA A 377 9.04 -1.32 14.61
N GLY A 378 10.11 -1.92 14.07
CA GLY A 378 10.89 -2.92 14.79
C GLY A 378 10.03 -4.07 15.28
N LYS A 379 10.27 -4.51 16.51
CA LYS A 379 9.63 -5.72 17.08
C LYS A 379 8.27 -5.44 17.75
N ARG A 380 8.16 -4.31 18.45
CA ARG A 380 7.01 -4.01 19.32
C ARG A 380 6.46 -2.57 19.24
N GLN A 381 6.92 -1.75 18.30
CA GLN A 381 6.41 -0.39 18.13
C GLN A 381 5.43 -0.33 16.94
N MET A 382 4.47 0.58 17.01
CA MET A 382 3.68 1.07 15.88
C MET A 382 4.13 2.49 15.57
N MET A 383 4.43 2.78 14.31
CA MET A 383 4.71 4.13 13.85
C MET A 383 3.48 4.69 13.13
N THR A 384 3.02 5.87 13.53
CA THR A 384 2.03 6.64 12.78
C THR A 384 2.72 7.59 11.82
N VAL A 385 2.16 7.80 10.63
CA VAL A 385 2.64 8.80 9.66
C VAL A 385 1.50 9.69 9.17
N GLY A 386 1.73 11.00 9.23
CA GLY A 386 0.83 12.06 8.75
C GLY A 386 -0.44 12.23 9.60
N GLY A 387 -1.49 12.70 8.94
CA GLY A 387 -2.83 12.83 9.49
C GLY A 387 -3.31 14.25 9.71
N LEU A 388 -4.63 14.40 9.71
CA LEU A 388 -5.35 15.64 9.94
C LEU A 388 -5.63 15.85 11.42
N LEU A 389 -5.33 17.05 11.92
CA LEU A 389 -5.45 17.44 13.34
C LEU A 389 -6.66 18.34 13.63
N ASP A 390 -7.41 18.72 12.58
CA ASP A 390 -8.57 19.59 12.64
C ASP A 390 -9.69 19.06 11.73
N ALA A 391 -10.91 18.96 12.25
CA ALA A 391 -12.07 18.42 11.54
C ALA A 391 -12.40 19.20 10.25
N SER A 392 -12.11 20.51 10.22
CA SER A 392 -12.30 21.36 9.04
C SER A 392 -11.42 20.98 7.85
N MET A 393 -10.35 20.21 8.06
CA MET A 393 -9.54 19.65 6.96
C MET A 393 -10.28 18.55 6.18
N TYR A 394 -11.39 18.01 6.70
CA TYR A 394 -12.20 17.03 5.96
C TYR A 394 -12.76 17.58 4.66
N GLY A 395 -13.18 18.86 4.65
CA GLY A 395 -13.69 19.56 3.46
C GLY A 395 -12.68 19.67 2.31
N VAL A 396 -11.37 19.68 2.63
CA VAL A 396 -10.28 19.90 1.67
C VAL A 396 -10.22 18.82 0.59
N GLU A 397 -10.45 17.56 0.96
CA GLU A 397 -10.40 16.43 0.02
C GLU A 397 -11.78 15.94 -0.44
N THR A 398 -12.85 16.38 0.23
CA THR A 398 -14.22 15.92 -0.05
C THR A 398 -14.97 16.91 -0.96
N THR A 399 -15.10 18.15 -0.50
CA THR A 399 -15.86 19.22 -1.19
C THR A 399 -14.97 20.28 -1.83
N GLY A 400 -13.64 20.15 -1.68
CA GLY A 400 -12.67 21.16 -2.12
C GLY A 400 -12.64 22.42 -1.23
N GLN A 401 -13.34 22.43 -0.09
CA GLN A 401 -13.40 23.58 0.81
C GLN A 401 -12.08 23.75 1.58
N ILE A 402 -11.41 24.89 1.39
CA ILE A 402 -10.19 25.27 2.10
C ILE A 402 -10.56 26.14 3.31
N PRO A 403 -10.37 25.67 4.56
CA PRO A 403 -10.55 26.50 5.75
C PRO A 403 -9.34 27.43 5.97
N ASN A 404 -9.38 28.28 6.99
CA ASN A 404 -8.28 29.19 7.30
C ASN A 404 -6.99 28.42 7.70
N LEU A 405 -6.08 28.30 6.75
CA LEU A 405 -4.83 27.55 6.89
C LEU A 405 -3.87 28.13 7.95
N ASN A 406 -4.02 29.41 8.31
CA ASN A 406 -3.22 30.05 9.35
C ASN A 406 -3.66 29.66 10.77
N THR A 407 -4.83 29.04 10.93
CA THR A 407 -5.35 28.57 12.23
C THR A 407 -5.28 27.04 12.40
N THR A 408 -4.75 26.31 11.41
CA THR A 408 -4.59 24.85 11.47
C THR A 408 -3.45 24.44 12.41
N LYS A 409 -3.67 23.37 13.17
CA LYS A 409 -2.66 22.82 14.09
C LYS A 409 -1.50 22.19 13.33
N CYS A 410 -0.31 22.28 13.91
CA CYS A 410 0.87 21.54 13.47
C CYS A 410 1.04 20.29 14.33
N ASP A 411 1.54 19.19 13.75
CA ASP A 411 1.90 18.01 14.54
C ASP A 411 3.15 18.32 15.37
N LYS A 412 3.03 18.19 16.71
CA LYS A 412 4.13 18.37 17.66
C LYS A 412 5.26 17.36 17.49
N TRP A 413 4.97 16.21 16.85
CA TRP A 413 5.95 15.18 16.50
C TRP A 413 6.42 15.27 15.04
N GLY A 414 6.14 16.37 14.35
CA GLY A 414 6.61 16.61 12.98
C GLY A 414 5.99 15.73 11.91
N GLY A 415 4.94 14.96 12.24
CA GLY A 415 4.25 14.03 11.34
C GLY A 415 4.51 12.55 11.61
N VAL A 416 5.44 12.21 12.51
CA VAL A 416 5.80 10.82 12.85
C VAL A 416 5.81 10.61 14.37
N ALA A 417 5.04 9.65 14.87
CA ALA A 417 5.00 9.29 16.30
C ALA A 417 5.02 7.77 16.51
N LEU A 418 5.58 7.32 17.62
CA LEU A 418 5.74 5.89 17.93
C LEU A 418 4.94 5.49 19.17
N PHE A 419 4.19 4.40 19.07
CA PHE A 419 3.46 3.79 20.17
C PHE A 419 4.05 2.43 20.52
N ASP A 420 4.40 2.21 21.78
CA ASP A 420 4.86 0.90 22.24
C ASP A 420 3.67 -0.04 22.48
N LEU A 421 3.59 -1.13 21.72
CA LEU A 421 2.42 -2.02 21.69
C LEU A 421 2.30 -2.91 22.93
N SER A 422 3.37 -3.03 23.73
CA SER A 422 3.41 -3.84 24.95
C SER A 422 3.31 -2.97 26.21
N ASN A 423 3.96 -1.80 26.22
CA ASN A 423 3.88 -0.84 27.32
C ASN A 423 2.66 0.10 27.23
N LEU A 424 2.05 0.23 26.05
CA LEU A 424 0.89 1.09 25.74
C LEU A 424 1.16 2.60 25.91
N THR A 425 2.35 3.04 25.51
CA THR A 425 2.84 4.41 25.69
C THR A 425 3.35 5.01 24.39
N TRP A 426 3.01 6.27 24.11
CA TRP A 426 3.62 7.08 23.05
C TRP A 426 5.04 7.52 23.41
N GLY A 427 5.88 7.69 22.39
CA GLY A 427 7.22 8.26 22.48
C GLY A 427 7.78 8.66 21.11
N SER A 428 8.96 9.25 21.11
CA SER A 428 9.67 9.74 19.92
C SER A 428 10.77 8.80 19.42
N SER A 429 11.28 7.91 20.28
CA SER A 429 12.47 7.11 20.00
C SER A 429 12.14 5.76 19.37
N PHE A 430 12.69 5.51 18.18
CA PHE A 430 12.68 4.22 17.50
C PHE A 430 13.86 3.35 17.95
N ASN A 431 13.60 2.09 18.30
CA ASN A 431 14.66 1.13 18.61
C ASN A 431 14.43 -0.23 17.92
N PRO A 432 15.13 -0.53 16.81
CA PRO A 432 15.02 -1.83 16.13
C PRO A 432 15.56 -2.99 16.98
N TYR A 433 16.41 -2.71 17.97
CA TYR A 433 17.02 -3.68 18.89
C TYR A 433 16.26 -3.81 20.22
N GLY A 434 15.04 -3.27 20.30
CA GLY A 434 14.18 -3.41 21.48
C GLY A 434 13.81 -4.87 21.83
N PRO A 435 13.16 -5.09 22.98
CA PRO A 435 12.62 -6.39 23.33
C PRO A 435 11.51 -6.82 22.35
N GLU A 436 11.24 -8.12 22.31
CA GLU A 436 10.14 -8.67 21.52
C GLU A 436 8.77 -8.14 22.00
N TYR A 437 7.78 -8.24 21.11
CA TYR A 437 6.39 -7.98 21.48
C TYR A 437 5.91 -8.97 22.56
N GLN A 438 5.27 -8.42 23.57
CA GLN A 438 4.43 -9.13 24.53
C GLN A 438 3.01 -8.58 24.48
N VAL A 439 2.01 -9.43 24.71
CA VAL A 439 0.61 -9.02 24.85
C VAL A 439 0.52 -8.03 26.02
N PRO A 440 0.02 -6.80 25.80
CA PRO A 440 0.05 -5.76 26.82
C PRO A 440 -0.88 -6.12 27.99
N LYS A 441 -0.53 -5.70 29.21
CA LYS A 441 -1.27 -6.07 30.43
C LYS A 441 -2.79 -5.83 30.33
N LYS A 442 -3.24 -4.70 29.78
CA LYS A 442 -4.68 -4.42 29.60
C LYS A 442 -5.41 -5.47 28.76
N VAL A 443 -4.76 -6.05 27.76
CA VAL A 443 -5.33 -7.11 26.91
C VAL A 443 -5.29 -8.45 27.65
N VAL A 444 -4.18 -8.76 28.34
CA VAL A 444 -4.09 -9.95 29.22
C VAL A 444 -5.19 -9.93 30.29
N ASP A 445 -5.47 -8.77 30.88
CA ASP A 445 -6.53 -8.60 31.87
C ASP A 445 -7.95 -8.81 31.26
N ALA A 446 -8.10 -8.67 29.94
CA ALA A 446 -9.37 -8.84 29.22
C ALA A 446 -9.59 -10.24 28.62
N ILE A 447 -8.53 -10.96 28.21
CA ILE A 447 -8.61 -12.29 27.58
C ILE A 447 -7.94 -13.43 28.37
N GLY A 448 -7.33 -13.09 29.50
CA GLY A 448 -6.55 -13.98 30.36
C GLY A 448 -5.16 -14.31 29.81
N GLY A 449 -4.49 -15.25 30.48
CA GLY A 449 -3.14 -15.71 30.12
C GLY A 449 -2.02 -14.81 30.65
N SER A 450 -1.07 -14.50 29.79
CA SER A 450 0.16 -13.78 30.11
C SER A 450 0.68 -12.98 28.91
N GLY A 451 1.66 -12.10 29.11
CA GLY A 451 2.30 -11.35 28.03
C GLY A 451 2.96 -12.22 26.95
N ASP A 452 3.28 -13.48 27.25
CA ASP A 452 3.88 -14.41 26.30
C ASP A 452 2.85 -15.32 25.60
N GLY A 453 1.64 -15.45 26.14
CA GLY A 453 0.60 -16.37 25.65
C GLY A 453 -0.26 -16.99 26.75
N ASN A 454 -0.84 -18.15 26.44
CA ASN A 454 -1.85 -18.89 27.19
C ASN A 454 -3.15 -18.11 27.45
N ALA A 455 -3.63 -17.34 26.47
CA ALA A 455 -4.93 -16.67 26.56
C ALA A 455 -6.04 -17.69 26.89
N THR A 456 -6.88 -17.38 27.87
CA THR A 456 -7.91 -18.33 28.35
C THR A 456 -9.23 -18.18 27.61
N MET A 457 -9.46 -17.05 26.94
CA MET A 457 -10.59 -16.84 26.03
C MET A 457 -10.20 -17.28 24.61
N THR A 458 -10.49 -18.54 24.28
CA THR A 458 -10.16 -19.16 22.98
C THR A 458 -11.31 -19.14 21.97
N GLU A 459 -12.43 -18.51 22.31
CA GLU A 459 -13.60 -18.33 21.43
C GLU A 459 -14.43 -17.10 21.87
N PRO A 460 -15.38 -16.60 21.06
CA PRO A 460 -16.25 -15.51 21.45
C PRO A 460 -17.11 -15.86 22.67
N VAL A 461 -17.45 -14.87 23.50
CA VAL A 461 -18.35 -15.05 24.67
C VAL A 461 -19.72 -15.62 24.27
N SER A 462 -20.20 -15.32 23.06
CA SER A 462 -21.44 -15.83 22.46
C SER A 462 -21.25 -17.13 21.67
N GLY A 463 -20.04 -17.69 21.63
CA GLY A 463 -19.64 -18.71 20.66
C GLY A 463 -19.43 -18.15 19.24
N PHE A 464 -18.83 -18.98 18.37
CA PHE A 464 -18.66 -18.68 16.96
C PHE A 464 -20.01 -18.65 16.21
N ALA A 465 -20.28 -17.57 15.47
CA ALA A 465 -21.51 -17.42 14.68
C ALA A 465 -21.61 -18.44 13.53
N TYR A 466 -20.47 -18.92 13.04
CA TYR A 466 -20.39 -19.91 11.96
C TYR A 466 -19.27 -20.93 12.24
N ALA A 467 -19.51 -22.21 11.93
CA ALA A 467 -18.50 -23.27 12.02
C ALA A 467 -17.27 -23.01 11.12
N ALA A 468 -17.45 -22.27 10.02
CA ALA A 468 -16.35 -21.81 9.17
C ALA A 468 -15.36 -20.93 9.94
N ILE A 469 -15.84 -20.01 10.78
CA ILE A 469 -14.98 -19.12 11.59
C ILE A 469 -14.24 -19.93 12.66
N SER A 470 -14.91 -20.88 13.33
CA SER A 470 -14.23 -21.79 14.25
C SER A 470 -13.11 -22.58 13.55
N THR A 471 -13.34 -23.02 12.31
CA THR A 471 -12.34 -23.73 11.48
C THR A 471 -11.15 -22.85 11.10
N MET A 472 -11.29 -21.52 11.01
CA MET A 472 -10.17 -20.61 10.76
C MET A 472 -9.17 -20.62 11.92
N PHE A 473 -9.63 -20.72 13.17
CA PHE A 473 -8.75 -20.72 14.35
C PHE A 473 -8.40 -22.13 14.84
N HIS A 474 -9.25 -23.10 14.55
CA HIS A 474 -9.08 -24.51 14.93
C HIS A 474 -9.15 -25.42 13.69
N PRO A 475 -8.23 -25.29 12.72
CA PRO A 475 -8.24 -26.13 11.53
C PRO A 475 -8.03 -27.59 11.90
N PRO A 476 -8.75 -28.54 11.28
CA PRO A 476 -8.56 -29.96 11.54
C PRO A 476 -7.13 -30.40 11.18
N PRO A 477 -6.57 -31.42 11.87
CA PRO A 477 -5.27 -31.96 11.51
C PRO A 477 -5.22 -32.35 10.03
N PRO A 478 -4.09 -32.13 9.32
CA PRO A 478 -3.96 -32.53 7.93
C PRO A 478 -4.21 -34.03 7.81
N THR A 479 -5.23 -34.42 7.07
CA THR A 479 -5.60 -35.83 6.88
C THR A 479 -4.45 -36.55 6.19
N SER A 480 -3.69 -37.34 6.96
CA SER A 480 -2.67 -38.21 6.41
C SER A 480 -3.35 -39.28 5.56
N THR A 481 -3.30 -39.13 4.23
CA THR A 481 -3.61 -40.19 3.28
C THR A 481 -2.53 -41.27 3.36
N SER A 482 -2.63 -42.10 4.41
CA SER A 482 -1.96 -43.40 4.45
C SER A 482 -2.37 -44.19 3.20
N PRO A 483 -1.44 -44.75 2.42
CA PRO A 483 -1.80 -45.62 1.31
C PRO A 483 -2.60 -46.82 1.85
N PRO A 484 -3.63 -47.30 1.15
CA PRO A 484 -4.51 -48.35 1.66
C PRO A 484 -3.79 -49.71 1.66
N THR A 485 -3.15 -50.06 2.78
CA THR A 485 -2.62 -51.41 3.03
C THR A 485 -3.67 -52.29 3.71
N SER A 486 -4.41 -53.08 2.93
CA SER A 486 -4.41 -54.54 3.09
C SER A 486 -5.40 -55.26 2.15
N SER A 487 -4.91 -56.32 1.53
CA SER A 487 -5.70 -57.48 1.07
C SER A 487 -5.04 -58.75 1.64
N PRO A 488 -5.78 -59.84 1.88
CA PRO A 488 -5.47 -60.77 2.96
C PRO A 488 -4.34 -61.79 2.67
N LYS A 489 -3.74 -62.27 3.78
CA LYS A 489 -2.66 -63.27 3.84
C LYS A 489 -3.08 -64.65 3.29
N ASN A 490 -2.10 -65.41 2.80
CA ASN A 490 -2.08 -66.88 2.87
C ASN A 490 -0.64 -67.40 3.13
N PRO A 491 -0.44 -68.67 3.55
CA PRO A 491 0.68 -69.06 4.44
C PRO A 491 1.98 -69.59 3.77
N PRO A 492 3.10 -69.69 4.53
CA PRO A 492 4.42 -70.22 4.12
C PRO A 492 4.53 -71.75 4.42
N PRO A 493 5.69 -72.46 4.31
CA PRO A 493 7.08 -72.06 3.99
C PRO A 493 7.59 -72.78 2.69
N PRO A 494 8.79 -73.41 2.51
CA PRO A 494 9.88 -73.82 3.42
C PRO A 494 11.06 -72.81 3.48
N LYS A 495 12.33 -73.26 3.44
CA LYS A 495 13.58 -72.47 3.47
C LYS A 495 14.61 -73.06 2.50
N ALA A 496 15.46 -72.21 1.91
CA ALA A 496 16.76 -72.60 1.35
C ALA A 496 17.81 -71.55 1.72
N SER A 497 19.03 -71.99 2.02
CA SER A 497 20.12 -71.18 2.56
C SER A 497 21.19 -70.86 1.52
N SER A 498 21.76 -69.65 1.55
CA SER A 498 23.19 -69.45 1.30
C SER A 498 23.67 -68.11 1.87
N ASN A 499 24.82 -68.15 2.55
CA ASN A 499 25.60 -66.95 2.86
C ASN A 499 26.36 -66.52 1.60
N ALA A 500 26.35 -65.24 1.25
CA ALA A 500 27.18 -64.71 0.17
C ALA A 500 27.53 -63.21 0.35
N TYR A 501 28.77 -62.96 0.76
CA TYR A 501 29.60 -61.76 0.52
C TYR A 501 29.13 -60.37 1.01
N ILE A 502 29.79 -59.92 2.08
CA ILE A 502 30.13 -58.51 2.30
C ILE A 502 31.40 -58.20 1.49
N ALA A 503 31.28 -57.46 0.38
CA ALA A 503 32.39 -56.79 -0.31
C ALA A 503 31.84 -55.76 -1.31
N GLY A 504 32.26 -54.49 -1.24
CA GLY A 504 31.73 -53.46 -2.14
C GLY A 504 32.05 -52.01 -1.80
N ALA A 505 33.23 -51.73 -1.24
CA ALA A 505 33.65 -50.37 -0.92
C ALA A 505 34.48 -49.74 -2.07
N VAL A 506 34.21 -48.47 -2.37
CA VAL A 506 35.11 -47.50 -3.07
C VAL A 506 35.62 -47.85 -4.49
N VAL A 507 34.81 -47.59 -5.52
CA VAL A 507 35.31 -47.22 -6.89
C VAL A 507 34.52 -46.04 -7.51
N GLY A 508 33.64 -45.37 -6.76
CA GLY A 508 32.74 -44.33 -7.32
C GLY A 508 33.30 -42.89 -7.39
N ALA A 509 34.44 -42.59 -6.76
CA ALA A 509 34.85 -41.20 -6.48
C ALA A 509 36.00 -40.64 -7.34
N VAL A 510 36.69 -41.48 -8.12
CA VAL A 510 37.89 -41.07 -8.90
C VAL A 510 37.57 -40.72 -10.36
N ALA A 511 36.53 -41.31 -10.96
CA ALA A 511 36.12 -41.00 -12.33
C ALA A 511 35.43 -39.62 -12.47
N GLY A 512 34.65 -39.20 -11.47
CA GLY A 512 33.94 -37.92 -11.48
C GLY A 512 34.85 -36.70 -11.28
N THR A 513 35.93 -36.84 -10.52
CA THR A 513 36.90 -35.75 -10.28
C THR A 513 37.79 -35.50 -11.50
N VAL A 514 38.28 -36.56 -12.17
CA VAL A 514 39.09 -36.42 -13.40
C VAL A 514 38.29 -35.77 -14.54
N THR A 515 37.01 -36.12 -14.71
CA THR A 515 36.15 -35.53 -15.75
C THR A 515 35.85 -34.05 -15.50
N ILE A 516 35.56 -33.65 -14.25
CA ILE A 516 35.32 -32.23 -13.89
C ILE A 516 36.61 -31.40 -14.05
N VAL A 517 37.76 -31.88 -13.60
CA VAL A 517 39.05 -31.18 -13.75
C VAL A 517 39.45 -31.05 -15.23
N GLY A 518 39.21 -32.09 -16.04
CA GLY A 518 39.44 -32.04 -17.49
C GLY A 518 38.59 -30.99 -18.21
N LEU A 519 37.31 -30.87 -17.85
CA LEU A 519 36.40 -29.85 -18.38
C LEU A 519 36.84 -28.43 -18.02
N ILE A 520 37.23 -28.18 -16.76
CA ILE A 520 37.73 -26.87 -16.31
C ILE A 520 39.04 -26.52 -17.03
N ALA A 521 39.98 -27.47 -17.15
CA ALA A 521 41.23 -27.28 -17.87
C ALA A 521 40.99 -26.95 -19.35
N TRP A 522 40.07 -27.64 -20.03
CA TRP A 522 39.71 -27.38 -21.43
C TRP A 522 39.13 -25.99 -21.66
N ILE A 523 38.22 -25.53 -20.78
CA ILE A 523 37.63 -24.18 -20.84
C ILE A 523 38.72 -23.11 -20.68
N LEU A 524 39.64 -23.28 -19.72
CA LEU A 524 40.76 -22.36 -19.50
C LEU A 524 41.76 -22.38 -20.66
N HIS A 525 42.03 -23.54 -21.26
CA HIS A 525 42.90 -23.65 -22.44
C HIS A 525 42.29 -22.96 -23.68
N ARG A 526 40.95 -23.00 -23.82
CA ARG A 526 40.23 -22.35 -24.92
C ARG A 526 40.21 -20.81 -24.77
N ARG A 527 40.20 -20.29 -23.53
CA ARG A 527 40.31 -18.84 -23.26
C ARG A 527 41.75 -18.29 -23.38
N ARG A 528 42.78 -19.15 -23.48
CA ARG A 528 44.20 -18.77 -23.66
C ARG A 528 44.67 -18.74 -25.12
N ARG A 529 43.76 -18.80 -26.10
CA ARG A 529 44.06 -18.54 -27.52
C ARG A 529 43.37 -17.26 -28.03
N VAL A 530 43.64 -16.16 -27.35
CA VAL A 530 43.54 -14.80 -27.94
C VAL A 530 44.93 -14.19 -27.81
N VAL A 531 45.49 -13.75 -28.94
CA VAL A 531 46.88 -13.28 -29.05
C VAL A 531 47.01 -11.87 -28.45
N PRO A 532 47.99 -11.60 -27.58
CA PRO A 532 48.30 -10.23 -27.16
C PRO A 532 48.97 -9.46 -28.30
N LEU A 533 48.49 -8.25 -28.60
CA LEU A 533 49.23 -7.29 -29.41
C LEU A 533 50.14 -6.42 -28.50
N PRO A 534 51.31 -5.94 -29.00
CA PRO A 534 52.33 -5.35 -28.14
C PRO A 534 52.03 -3.88 -27.78
N SER A 535 52.49 -3.48 -26.60
CA SER A 535 52.56 -2.07 -26.19
C SER A 535 53.58 -1.29 -27.02
N TYR A 536 53.24 -0.05 -27.39
CA TYR A 536 54.20 0.95 -27.83
C TYR A 536 53.88 2.27 -27.12
N GLU A 537 54.80 2.74 -26.28
CA GLU A 537 54.76 4.09 -25.70
C GLU A 537 55.17 5.12 -26.76
N MET A 538 54.75 6.38 -26.61
CA MET A 538 55.51 7.63 -26.88
C MET A 538 54.58 8.86 -26.62
N PRO A 539 55.09 10.11 -26.50
CA PRO A 539 54.71 10.98 -25.40
C PRO A 539 53.89 12.21 -25.83
N GLY A 540 53.71 13.15 -24.89
CA GLY A 540 52.79 14.27 -25.02
C GLY A 540 53.30 15.52 -25.77
N GLU A 541 52.35 16.46 -25.88
CA GLU A 541 52.48 17.91 -25.94
C GLU A 541 53.46 18.55 -26.95
N SER A 542 52.93 19.13 -28.03
CA SER A 542 52.97 20.61 -28.23
C SER A 542 52.29 21.13 -29.52
N ALA A 543 51.68 22.31 -29.37
CA ALA A 543 51.58 23.43 -30.32
C ALA A 543 51.08 23.27 -31.79
N GLN A 544 49.94 23.94 -32.06
CA GLN A 544 49.57 24.65 -33.32
C GLN A 544 49.36 23.78 -34.60
N GLN A 545 48.53 24.14 -35.59
CA GLN A 545 48.18 25.47 -36.11
C GLN A 545 46.82 25.48 -36.86
N LYS A 546 46.21 26.66 -37.01
CA LYS A 546 45.01 26.88 -37.87
C LYS A 546 45.29 26.59 -39.35
N LYS A 547 44.31 26.06 -40.10
CA LYS A 547 43.70 26.75 -41.27
C LYS A 547 42.47 26.06 -41.87
N ASP A 548 41.70 26.87 -42.61
CA ASP A 548 40.40 26.60 -43.22
C ASP A 548 40.43 25.65 -44.43
N MET A 549 39.29 25.04 -44.79
CA MET A 549 38.47 25.48 -45.96
C MET A 549 37.31 24.49 -46.32
N LYS A 550 36.13 25.06 -46.63
CA LYS A 550 34.94 24.61 -47.42
C LYS A 550 34.91 23.14 -47.97
N HIS A 551 33.75 22.47 -48.10
CA HIS A 551 32.57 22.90 -48.92
C HIS A 551 31.26 22.12 -48.62
N GLN A 552 30.15 22.64 -49.18
CA GLN A 552 28.77 22.12 -49.36
C GLN A 552 28.52 20.60 -49.18
N SER A 553 27.45 20.12 -48.54
CA SER A 553 25.99 20.36 -48.74
C SER A 553 25.38 19.75 -50.01
N GLN A 554 24.59 18.68 -49.85
CA GLN A 554 23.49 18.35 -50.76
C GLN A 554 22.42 17.49 -50.07
N GLU A 555 21.18 17.99 -50.03
CA GLU A 555 19.97 17.25 -49.67
C GLU A 555 19.30 16.66 -50.93
N LEU A 556 18.49 15.62 -50.75
CA LEU A 556 17.61 15.01 -51.77
C LEU A 556 16.29 14.55 -51.11
N PRO A 557 15.16 14.47 -51.84
CA PRO A 557 14.14 15.51 -51.65
C PRO A 557 12.76 15.00 -51.22
N VAL A 558 11.87 15.96 -50.91
CA VAL A 558 10.44 15.79 -50.65
C VAL A 558 9.66 15.83 -51.97
N GLU A 559 8.66 14.96 -52.13
CA GLU A 559 7.67 15.05 -53.20
C GLU A 559 6.23 14.93 -52.66
N LYS A 560 5.33 15.77 -53.18
CA LYS A 560 3.87 15.73 -52.97
C LYS A 560 3.20 15.54 -54.32
N PRO A 561 1.98 14.97 -54.35
CA PRO A 561 0.98 15.35 -55.35
C PRO A 561 -0.17 16.16 -54.71
N LEU A 562 -0.62 17.20 -55.42
CA LEU A 562 -1.95 17.79 -55.25
C LEU A 562 -2.97 16.95 -56.04
N VAL A 563 -4.20 16.86 -55.54
CA VAL A 563 -5.38 16.54 -56.34
C VAL A 563 -6.51 17.47 -55.91
N GLU A 564 -6.98 18.33 -56.82
CA GLU A 564 -8.22 19.09 -56.68
C GLU A 564 -9.38 18.29 -57.30
N LEU A 565 -10.57 18.37 -56.70
CA LEU A 565 -11.90 18.15 -57.32
C LEU A 565 -12.95 18.85 -56.41
N PRO A 566 -14.18 19.17 -56.90
CA PRO A 566 -14.63 20.57 -56.84
C PRO A 566 -15.72 20.88 -55.80
N GLU A 567 -15.91 22.17 -55.55
CA GLU A 567 -17.06 22.71 -54.82
C GLU A 567 -18.38 22.38 -55.52
N ASN A 568 -19.28 21.72 -54.80
CA ASN A 568 -20.72 21.80 -55.02
C ASN A 568 -21.43 21.20 -53.80
N HIS A 569 -21.98 22.04 -52.92
CA HIS A 569 -23.32 21.80 -52.36
C HIS A 569 -23.95 23.11 -51.87
N ARG A 570 -25.24 23.27 -52.16
CA ARG A 570 -26.00 24.49 -51.91
C ARG A 570 -26.47 24.55 -50.45
N ARG A 571 -26.73 25.76 -49.97
CA ARG A 571 -27.67 25.97 -48.85
C ARG A 571 -28.99 25.28 -49.19
N ALA A 572 -29.47 24.46 -48.27
CA ALA A 572 -30.87 24.06 -48.19
C ALA A 572 -31.42 24.67 -46.90
N GLU A 573 -32.16 25.77 -47.04
CA GLU A 573 -33.11 26.18 -46.00
C GLU A 573 -34.30 25.22 -46.06
N LEU A 574 -34.90 24.92 -44.90
CA LEU A 574 -36.25 24.38 -44.82
C LEU A 574 -37.06 25.28 -43.87
N PRO A 575 -38.22 25.80 -44.31
CA PRO A 575 -39.18 26.50 -43.45
C PRO A 575 -40.22 25.52 -42.88
N GLY A 576 -40.74 25.82 -41.69
CA GLY A 576 -41.86 25.11 -41.05
C GLY A 576 -41.47 24.37 -39.79
#